data_AF-A0A512MCW0-F1
#
_entry.id   AF-A0A512MCW0-F1
#
_cell.length_a   1.000
_cell.length_b   1.000
_cell.length_c   1.000
_cell.angle_alpha   90.00
_cell.angle_beta   90.00
_cell.angle_gamma   90.00
#
_symmetry.space_group_name_H-M   'P 1'
#
loop_
_entity.id
_entity.type
_entity.pdbx_description
1 polymer ?
#
loop_
_entity_poly.entity_id
_entity_poly.type
_entity_poly.pdbx_seq_one_letter_code
_entity_poly.pdbx_strand_id
1 'polypeptide(L)'
;MKNIAAALRFTIVTALLIVASTASAQSPQQVAAMRQQQWAAYQQQVAVYQQQMAVYNQQMAAYKAQQVAVARPVAPAARSAAPAAANSMIRYDGNEVACSASLPSQVQYLINAANALQDSPYIRGAGHGRVEDGAYDCSSSASYTLIKAGLLKAPLTSGGFSNYGQAGEGRFITIWVKPGEHVFMTICGLRLDTSGGKVGEGPRWRTKGRSYAGFFPRHPFGL
;
A
#
# COMPACT_ATOMS: atom_id res chain seq x y z
N MET A 1 -70.73 -23.91 10.38
CA MET A 1 -70.53 -25.34 10.75
C MET A 1 -69.03 -25.63 10.75
N LYS A 2 -68.51 -26.15 11.88
CA LYS A 2 -67.25 -26.88 12.07
C LYS A 2 -65.96 -26.04 11.99
N ASN A 3 -65.35 -25.65 13.12
CA ASN A 3 -64.53 -26.45 14.08
C ASN A 3 -63.18 -26.87 13.48
N ILE A 4 -62.01 -26.88 14.13
CA ILE A 4 -61.46 -26.53 15.45
C ILE A 4 -59.95 -26.90 15.29
N ALA A 5 -59.05 -26.09 15.87
CA ALA A 5 -57.67 -26.40 16.32
C ALA A 5 -56.65 -27.09 15.38
N ALA A 6 -55.45 -26.51 15.25
CA ALA A 6 -54.34 -26.78 16.19
C ALA A 6 -52.98 -26.25 15.67
N ALA A 7 -52.36 -25.37 16.49
CA ALA A 7 -50.94 -25.34 16.86
C ALA A 7 -49.88 -24.98 15.78
N LEU A 8 -48.76 -24.29 16.05
CA LEU A 8 -47.99 -24.17 17.28
C LEU A 8 -46.95 -23.01 17.14
N ARG A 9 -46.98 -22.07 18.11
CA ARG A 9 -45.83 -21.35 18.75
C ARG A 9 -44.79 -20.61 17.90
N PHE A 10 -44.65 -19.30 18.14
CA PHE A 10 -43.52 -18.78 18.92
C PHE A 10 -43.82 -17.34 19.39
N THR A 11 -43.65 -17.12 20.69
CA THR A 11 -43.87 -15.87 21.41
C THR A 11 -42.81 -14.85 21.03
N ILE A 12 -43.19 -13.65 20.61
CA ILE A 12 -42.36 -12.45 20.77
C ILE A 12 -43.25 -11.38 21.41
N VAL A 13 -43.20 -11.33 22.74
CA VAL A 13 -43.51 -10.11 23.48
C VAL A 13 -42.26 -9.27 23.39
N THR A 14 -42.30 -8.14 22.71
CA THR A 14 -41.32 -7.09 22.94
C THR A 14 -42.07 -5.77 23.00
N ALA A 15 -42.14 -5.27 24.23
CA ALA A 15 -42.71 -3.99 24.58
C ALA A 15 -42.07 -2.89 23.73
N LEU A 16 -42.92 -2.09 23.10
CA LEU A 16 -42.55 -0.85 22.44
C LEU A 16 -42.23 0.19 23.53
N LEU A 17 -41.00 0.18 24.04
CA LEU A 17 -40.47 1.29 24.83
C LEU A 17 -40.07 2.40 23.85
N ILE A 18 -40.99 3.32 23.62
CA ILE A 18 -40.70 4.61 23.00
C ILE A 18 -39.88 5.40 24.03
N VAL A 19 -38.55 5.33 23.93
CA VAL A 19 -37.68 6.34 24.54
C VAL A 19 -37.57 7.47 23.53
N ALA A 20 -38.43 8.47 23.68
CA ALA A 20 -38.21 9.78 23.09
C ALA A 20 -36.91 10.34 23.69
N SER A 21 -35.80 10.24 22.97
CA SER A 21 -34.59 10.97 23.31
C SER A 21 -34.77 12.40 22.84
N THR A 22 -35.16 13.28 23.77
CA THR A 22 -34.93 14.71 23.59
C THR A 22 -33.43 14.90 23.44
N ALA A 23 -33.00 15.56 22.36
CA ALA A 23 -31.63 16.04 22.22
C ALA A 23 -31.39 17.07 23.34
N SER A 24 -30.94 16.60 24.50
CA SER A 24 -30.49 17.49 25.56
C SER A 24 -29.27 18.25 25.05
N ALA A 25 -29.32 19.58 25.11
CA ALA A 25 -28.15 20.40 24.83
C ALA A 25 -27.05 19.99 25.83
N GLN A 26 -25.94 19.46 25.31
CA GLN A 26 -24.83 19.01 26.13
C GLN A 26 -24.34 20.19 26.98
N SER A 27 -24.17 19.98 28.28
CA SER A 27 -23.68 21.03 29.15
C SER A 27 -22.25 21.42 28.75
N PRO A 28 -21.79 22.66 29.01
CA PRO A 28 -20.41 23.06 28.75
C PRO A 28 -19.37 22.11 29.35
N GLN A 29 -19.69 21.50 30.50
CA GLN A 29 -18.86 20.48 31.15
C GLN A 29 -18.82 19.18 30.35
N GLN A 30 -19.93 18.72 29.78
CA GLN A 30 -19.99 17.53 28.92
C GLN A 30 -19.22 17.74 27.61
N VAL A 31 -19.33 18.93 27.00
CA VAL A 31 -18.57 19.28 25.78
C VAL A 31 -17.06 19.39 26.07
N ALA A 32 -16.68 19.96 27.20
CA ALA A 32 -15.28 20.03 27.63
C ALA A 32 -14.69 18.63 27.87
N ALA A 33 -15.44 17.75 28.56
CA ALA A 33 -15.04 16.36 28.78
C ALA A 33 -14.88 15.58 27.47
N MET A 34 -15.80 15.74 26.51
CA MET A 34 -15.68 15.12 25.18
C MET A 34 -14.45 15.63 24.42
N ARG A 35 -14.18 16.94 24.44
CA ARG A 35 -12.99 17.52 23.80
C ARG A 35 -11.71 17.01 24.44
N GLN A 36 -11.69 16.86 25.76
CA GLN A 36 -10.55 16.31 26.49
C GLN A 36 -10.33 14.83 26.15
N GLN A 37 -11.40 14.04 26.03
CA GLN A 37 -11.33 12.64 25.58
C GLN A 37 -10.85 12.52 24.13
N GLN A 38 -11.35 13.36 23.23
CA GLN A 38 -10.89 13.41 21.84
C GLN A 38 -9.41 13.83 21.74
N TRP A 39 -8.99 14.80 22.56
CA TRP A 39 -7.58 15.21 22.64
C TRP A 39 -6.70 14.10 23.19
N ALA A 40 -7.14 13.39 24.23
CA ALA A 40 -6.41 12.25 24.77
C ALA A 40 -6.30 11.11 23.74
N ALA A 41 -7.38 10.80 23.00
CA ALA A 41 -7.36 9.82 21.92
C ALA A 41 -6.39 10.22 20.79
N TYR A 42 -6.36 11.51 20.43
CA TYR A 42 -5.40 12.05 19.46
C TYR A 42 -3.95 11.91 19.95
N GLN A 43 -3.67 12.24 21.21
CA GLN A 43 -2.34 12.09 21.80
C GLN A 43 -1.90 10.62 21.86
N GLN A 44 -2.81 9.69 22.15
CA GLN A 44 -2.54 8.25 22.08
C GLN A 44 -2.21 7.80 20.65
N GLN A 45 -2.94 8.28 19.65
CA GLN A 45 -2.65 7.99 18.24
C GLN A 45 -1.28 8.53 17.82
N VAL A 46 -0.92 9.74 18.25
CA VAL A 46 0.41 10.33 18.00
C VAL A 46 1.50 9.52 18.71
N ALA A 47 1.28 9.07 19.94
CA ALA A 47 2.25 8.26 20.69
C ALA A 47 2.51 6.89 20.03
N VAL A 48 1.45 6.22 19.56
CA VAL A 48 1.57 4.95 18.80
C VAL A 48 2.35 5.17 17.51
N TYR A 49 2.08 6.27 16.79
CA TYR A 49 2.84 6.64 15.59
C TYR A 49 4.32 6.89 15.89
N GLN A 50 4.63 7.62 16.97
CA GLN A 50 6.02 7.88 17.37
C GLN A 50 6.75 6.59 17.78
N GLN A 51 6.08 5.66 18.48
CA GLN A 51 6.66 4.34 18.77
C GLN A 51 6.93 3.55 17.49
N GLN A 52 6.01 3.56 16.53
CA GLN A 52 6.20 2.88 15.26
C GLN A 52 7.38 3.46 14.46
N MET A 53 7.52 4.79 14.46
CA MET A 53 8.67 5.48 13.84
C MET A 53 9.99 5.19 14.56
N ALA A 54 9.98 5.02 15.89
CA ALA A 54 11.16 4.64 16.66
C ALA A 54 11.62 3.20 16.34
N VAL A 55 10.69 2.24 16.24
CA VAL A 55 10.98 0.87 15.83
C VAL A 55 11.54 0.83 14.40
N TYR A 56 10.97 1.61 13.49
CA TYR A 56 11.49 1.76 12.13
C TYR A 56 12.92 2.31 12.13
N ASN A 57 13.19 3.38 12.88
CA ASN A 57 14.53 3.97 12.97
C ASN A 57 15.56 2.99 13.57
N GLN A 58 15.16 2.16 14.54
CA GLN A 58 16.00 1.10 15.11
C GLN A 58 16.30 -0.01 14.10
N GLN A 59 15.29 -0.49 13.36
CA GLN A 59 15.47 -1.47 12.30
C GLN A 59 16.40 -0.94 11.20
N MET A 60 16.26 0.34 10.85
CA MET A 60 17.12 1.04 9.91
C MET A 60 18.56 1.15 10.39
N ALA A 61 18.80 1.39 11.68
CA ALA A 61 20.13 1.40 12.27
C ALA A 61 20.76 -0.02 12.26
N ALA A 62 19.99 -1.05 12.59
CA ALA A 62 20.43 -2.44 12.54
C ALA A 62 20.78 -2.89 11.10
N TYR A 63 19.96 -2.51 10.12
CA TYR A 63 20.23 -2.75 8.70
C TYR A 63 21.51 -2.07 8.21
N LYS A 64 21.75 -0.81 8.61
CA LYS A 64 23.00 -0.10 8.29
C LYS A 64 24.22 -0.78 8.95
N ALA A 65 24.09 -1.21 10.21
CA ALA A 65 25.16 -1.94 10.90
C ALA A 65 25.48 -3.29 10.24
N GLN A 66 24.46 -4.01 9.76
CA GLN A 66 24.62 -5.25 8.99
C GLN A 66 25.33 -5.00 7.66
N GLN A 67 25.02 -3.91 6.94
CA GLN A 67 25.72 -3.56 5.71
C GLN A 67 27.21 -3.27 5.92
N VAL A 68 27.56 -2.60 7.02
CA VAL A 68 28.97 -2.37 7.40
C VAL A 68 29.67 -3.68 7.77
N ALA A 69 28.96 -4.63 8.38
CA ALA A 69 29.50 -5.95 8.71
C ALA A 69 29.74 -6.85 7.47
N VAL A 70 28.86 -6.78 6.47
CA VAL A 70 28.96 -7.54 5.21
C VAL A 70 30.02 -6.94 4.27
N ALA A 71 30.37 -5.66 4.42
CA ALA A 71 31.45 -5.01 3.67
C ALA A 71 32.88 -5.42 4.13
N ARG A 72 33.02 -6.24 5.18
CA ARG A 72 34.31 -6.91 5.47
C ARG A 72 34.46 -8.09 4.48
N PRO A 73 35.57 -8.21 3.74
CA PRO A 73 35.67 -9.18 2.67
C PRO A 73 35.69 -10.61 3.24
N VAL A 74 34.63 -11.37 2.95
CA VAL A 74 34.63 -12.83 3.00
C VAL A 74 34.88 -13.30 1.56
N ALA A 75 35.94 -14.06 1.33
CA ALA A 75 36.33 -14.53 0.00
C ALA A 75 35.17 -15.30 -0.68
N PRO A 76 34.82 -14.99 -1.94
CA PRO A 76 33.64 -15.59 -2.56
C PRO A 76 33.90 -16.98 -3.12
N ALA A 77 33.02 -17.93 -2.81
CA ALA A 77 32.85 -19.16 -3.59
C ALA A 77 31.96 -18.85 -4.81
N ALA A 78 32.46 -19.15 -6.00
CA ALA A 78 31.83 -18.79 -7.27
C ALA A 78 30.55 -19.60 -7.55
N ARG A 79 29.47 -18.92 -7.93
CA ARG A 79 28.37 -19.48 -8.73
C ARG A 79 28.25 -18.69 -10.02
N SER A 80 28.09 -19.41 -11.12
CA SER A 80 28.13 -18.93 -12.50
C SER A 80 27.06 -17.85 -12.75
N ALA A 81 27.50 -16.64 -13.08
CA ALA A 81 26.64 -15.53 -13.45
C ALA A 81 26.23 -15.63 -14.93
N ALA A 82 24.93 -15.51 -15.20
CA ALA A 82 24.45 -15.13 -16.53
C ALA A 82 24.99 -13.72 -16.89
N PRO A 83 25.22 -13.40 -18.17
CA PRO A 83 25.87 -12.15 -18.55
C PRO A 83 25.00 -10.95 -18.15
N ALA A 84 25.52 -10.14 -17.23
CA ALA A 84 24.95 -8.86 -16.87
C ALA A 84 25.09 -7.92 -18.09
N ALA A 85 23.98 -7.41 -18.60
CA ALA A 85 24.03 -6.28 -19.52
C ALA A 85 24.66 -5.09 -18.77
N ALA A 86 25.78 -4.59 -19.28
CA ALA A 86 26.39 -3.35 -18.82
C ALA A 86 25.33 -2.24 -18.89
N ASN A 87 25.16 -1.49 -17.79
CA ASN A 87 24.29 -0.32 -17.60
C ASN A 87 22.86 -0.53 -17.04
N SER A 88 22.45 -1.74 -16.66
CA SER A 88 21.15 -1.89 -15.97
C SER A 88 21.29 -1.74 -14.45
N MET A 89 20.65 -0.72 -13.85
CA MET A 89 20.58 -0.52 -12.39
C MET A 89 19.74 -1.60 -11.68
N ILE A 90 19.04 -2.44 -12.44
CA ILE A 90 18.22 -3.55 -11.94
C ILE A 90 18.48 -4.83 -12.75
N ARG A 91 18.25 -5.98 -12.14
CA ARG A 91 18.28 -7.30 -12.79
C ARG A 91 16.99 -8.05 -12.45
N TYR A 92 16.21 -8.39 -13.47
CA TYR A 92 15.00 -9.19 -13.35
C TYR A 92 15.32 -10.65 -13.65
N ASP A 93 14.86 -11.59 -12.81
CA ASP A 93 15.11 -13.04 -12.99
C ASP A 93 13.90 -13.82 -13.53
N GLY A 94 12.79 -13.14 -13.82
CA GLY A 94 11.55 -13.76 -14.23
C GLY A 94 10.48 -13.80 -13.15
N ASN A 95 10.83 -13.52 -11.89
CA ASN A 95 9.88 -13.35 -10.79
C ASN A 95 10.17 -12.11 -9.95
N GLU A 96 11.43 -11.88 -9.57
CA GLU A 96 11.84 -10.78 -8.70
C GLU A 96 12.87 -9.88 -9.38
N VAL A 97 13.02 -8.69 -8.82
CA VAL A 97 14.00 -7.69 -9.25
C VAL A 97 15.05 -7.52 -8.17
N ALA A 98 16.31 -7.82 -8.52
CA ALA A 98 17.46 -7.35 -7.76
C ALA A 98 17.85 -5.94 -8.24
N CYS A 99 18.35 -5.10 -7.33
CA CYS A 99 18.68 -3.72 -7.65
C CYS A 99 20.09 -3.34 -7.18
N SER A 100 20.71 -2.37 -7.86
CA SER A 100 22.03 -1.86 -7.51
C SER A 100 21.97 -1.08 -6.18
N ALA A 101 22.97 -1.28 -5.33
CA ALA A 101 23.15 -0.49 -4.10
C ALA A 101 23.37 1.01 -4.37
N SER A 102 23.71 1.40 -5.60
CA SER A 102 23.86 2.80 -6.01
C SER A 102 22.54 3.53 -6.23
N LEU A 103 21.40 2.83 -6.27
CA LEU A 103 20.08 3.46 -6.39
C LEU A 103 19.73 4.23 -5.11
N PRO A 104 18.93 5.31 -5.19
CA PRO A 104 18.39 5.94 -3.99
C PRO A 104 17.67 4.90 -3.10
N SER A 105 17.83 5.00 -1.79
CA SER A 105 17.29 4.00 -0.85
C SER A 105 15.78 3.83 -1.00
N GLN A 106 15.05 4.91 -1.28
CA GLN A 106 13.61 4.86 -1.55
C GLN A 106 13.29 3.98 -2.77
N VAL A 107 14.09 4.02 -3.83
CA VAL A 107 13.88 3.17 -5.02
C VAL A 107 14.14 1.71 -4.68
N GLN A 108 15.18 1.42 -3.87
CA GLN A 108 15.47 0.06 -3.41
C GLN A 108 14.32 -0.50 -2.56
N TYR A 109 13.78 0.29 -1.62
CA TYR A 109 12.63 -0.11 -0.81
C TYR A 109 11.38 -0.33 -1.65
N LEU A 110 11.18 0.52 -2.66
CA LEU A 110 10.06 0.37 -3.59
C LEU A 110 10.15 -0.95 -4.37
N ILE A 111 11.35 -1.31 -4.86
CA ILE A 111 11.60 -2.58 -5.54
C ILE A 111 11.34 -3.77 -4.61
N ASN A 112 11.83 -3.73 -3.37
CA ASN A 112 11.59 -4.80 -2.41
C ASN A 112 10.10 -4.96 -2.08
N ALA A 113 9.37 -3.85 -1.94
CA ALA A 113 7.94 -3.87 -1.75
C ALA A 113 7.19 -4.43 -2.97
N ALA A 114 7.64 -4.10 -4.18
CA ALA A 114 7.07 -4.64 -5.40
C ALA A 114 7.35 -6.15 -5.56
N ASN A 115 8.52 -6.64 -5.13
CA ASN A 115 8.82 -8.07 -5.06
C ASN A 115 7.89 -8.79 -4.08
N ALA A 116 7.56 -8.19 -2.93
CA ALA A 116 6.65 -8.77 -1.95
C ALA A 116 5.21 -8.96 -2.47
N LEU A 117 4.82 -8.26 -3.54
CA LEU A 117 3.48 -8.38 -4.13
C LEU A 117 3.38 -9.37 -5.29
N GLN A 118 4.49 -10.01 -5.71
CA GLN A 118 4.53 -10.83 -6.93
C GLN A 118 3.63 -12.06 -6.89
N ASP A 119 3.14 -12.47 -5.71
CA ASP A 119 2.17 -13.57 -5.58
C ASP A 119 0.78 -13.10 -5.17
N SER A 120 0.58 -11.80 -4.94
CA SER A 120 -0.70 -11.29 -4.47
C SER A 120 -1.80 -11.42 -5.55
N PRO A 121 -3.05 -11.72 -5.15
CA PRO A 121 -4.21 -11.69 -6.04
C PRO A 121 -4.72 -10.25 -6.25
N TYR A 122 -5.46 -10.06 -7.35
CA TYR A 122 -6.17 -8.83 -7.65
C TYR A 122 -7.61 -8.88 -7.19
N ILE A 123 -7.98 -7.93 -6.35
CA ILE A 123 -9.37 -7.69 -5.96
C ILE A 123 -9.60 -6.18 -5.99
N ARG A 124 -10.59 -5.72 -6.76
CA ARG A 124 -10.95 -4.30 -6.86
C ARG A 124 -11.28 -3.75 -5.46
N GLY A 125 -10.61 -2.68 -5.05
CA GLY A 125 -10.80 -2.02 -3.74
C GLY A 125 -10.00 -2.62 -2.58
N ALA A 126 -9.37 -3.79 -2.74
CA ALA A 126 -8.53 -4.37 -1.70
C ALA A 126 -7.28 -3.52 -1.45
N GLY A 127 -6.72 -3.55 -0.24
CA GLY A 127 -5.52 -2.79 0.13
C GLY A 127 -5.74 -1.29 0.45
N HIS A 128 -6.96 -0.76 0.34
CA HIS A 128 -7.26 0.64 0.71
C HIS A 128 -7.60 0.83 2.19
N GLY A 129 -8.28 -0.15 2.81
CA GLY A 129 -8.63 -0.11 4.23
C GLY A 129 -7.48 -0.50 5.16
N ARG A 130 -6.52 -1.27 4.66
CA ARG A 130 -5.34 -1.75 5.38
C ARG A 130 -4.19 -1.90 4.38
N VAL A 131 -3.03 -1.31 4.67
CA VAL A 131 -1.86 -1.39 3.78
C VAL A 131 -1.37 -2.82 3.63
N GLU A 132 -1.28 -3.57 4.73
CA GLU A 132 -0.93 -5.00 4.70
C GLU A 132 -2.18 -5.83 4.43
N ASP A 133 -2.50 -6.09 3.17
CA ASP A 133 -3.68 -6.85 2.79
C ASP A 133 -3.35 -8.15 2.05
N GLY A 134 -4.32 -9.06 2.00
CA GLY A 134 -4.18 -10.34 1.31
C GLY A 134 -4.40 -10.23 -0.21
N ALA A 135 -4.84 -9.08 -0.71
CA ALA A 135 -5.10 -8.78 -2.11
C ALA A 135 -4.93 -7.29 -2.38
N TYR A 136 -4.68 -6.92 -3.64
CA TYR A 136 -4.46 -5.52 -4.02
C TYR A 136 -5.14 -5.20 -5.35
N ASP A 137 -5.67 -3.98 -5.49
CA ASP A 137 -6.07 -3.42 -6.78
C ASP A 137 -4.92 -2.63 -7.42
N CYS A 138 -5.18 -2.01 -8.57
CA CYS A 138 -4.16 -1.26 -9.31
C CYS A 138 -3.57 -0.11 -8.48
N SER A 139 -4.43 0.62 -7.79
CA SER A 139 -4.08 1.81 -7.01
C SER A 139 -3.53 1.51 -5.62
N SER A 140 -4.03 0.45 -4.96
CA SER A 140 -3.45 0.00 -3.70
C SER A 140 -2.13 -0.72 -3.90
N SER A 141 -1.89 -1.37 -5.05
CA SER A 141 -0.56 -1.91 -5.39
C SER A 141 0.48 -0.80 -5.52
N ALA A 142 0.18 0.25 -6.29
CA ALA A 142 1.06 1.42 -6.39
C ALA A 142 1.25 2.09 -5.02
N SER A 143 0.16 2.24 -4.27
CA SER A 143 0.20 2.83 -2.92
C SER A 143 1.06 2.02 -1.95
N TYR A 144 0.92 0.69 -1.93
CA TYR A 144 1.71 -0.21 -1.09
C TYR A 144 3.20 0.03 -1.30
N THR A 145 3.65 -0.03 -2.56
CA THR A 145 5.07 0.12 -2.88
C THR A 145 5.61 1.50 -2.50
N LEU A 146 4.84 2.58 -2.74
CA LEU A 146 5.21 3.94 -2.33
C LEU A 146 5.21 4.13 -0.82
N ILE A 147 4.26 3.54 -0.08
CA ILE A 147 4.20 3.60 1.39
C ILE A 147 5.40 2.88 1.97
N LYS A 148 5.72 1.68 1.49
CA LYS A 148 6.89 0.91 1.91
C LYS A 148 8.22 1.60 1.59
N ALA A 149 8.23 2.44 0.57
CA ALA A 149 9.37 3.30 0.22
C ALA A 149 9.44 4.62 1.01
N GLY A 150 8.43 4.92 1.85
CA GLY A 150 8.34 6.19 2.58
C GLY A 150 7.96 7.40 1.70
N LEU A 151 7.43 7.14 0.50
CA LEU A 151 7.07 8.15 -0.51
C LEU A 151 5.58 8.51 -0.50
N LEU A 152 4.77 7.78 0.25
CA LEU A 152 3.34 8.02 0.41
C LEU A 152 2.90 7.68 1.83
N LYS A 153 1.95 8.44 2.39
CA LYS A 153 1.51 8.29 3.79
C LYS A 153 0.29 7.38 3.96
N ALA A 154 -0.58 7.31 2.96
CA ALA A 154 -1.82 6.54 2.99
C ALA A 154 -2.22 6.12 1.57
N PRO A 155 -2.99 5.02 1.40
CA PRO A 155 -3.44 4.60 0.09
C PRO A 155 -4.21 5.68 -0.68
N LEU A 156 -3.94 5.78 -1.97
CA LEU A 156 -4.64 6.64 -2.90
C LEU A 156 -5.40 5.81 -3.92
N THR A 157 -6.57 6.29 -4.33
CA THR A 157 -7.26 5.79 -5.52
C THR A 157 -6.51 6.19 -6.80
N SER A 158 -6.84 5.56 -7.94
CA SER A 158 -6.29 5.95 -9.24
C SER A 158 -6.56 7.43 -9.57
N GLY A 159 -7.72 7.96 -9.18
CA GLY A 159 -8.02 9.39 -9.28
C GLY A 159 -7.15 10.25 -8.35
N GLY A 160 -6.89 9.79 -7.12
CA GLY A 160 -6.02 10.48 -6.17
C GLY A 160 -4.58 10.66 -6.67
N PHE A 161 -4.07 9.69 -7.42
CA PHE A 161 -2.73 9.80 -8.03
C PHE A 161 -2.60 10.93 -9.06
N SER A 162 -3.69 11.48 -9.58
CA SER A 162 -3.65 12.62 -10.52
C SER A 162 -2.92 13.84 -9.94
N ASN A 163 -3.00 14.01 -8.62
CA ASN A 163 -2.41 15.14 -7.90
C ASN A 163 -1.16 14.75 -7.08
N TYR A 164 -0.71 13.50 -7.18
CA TYR A 164 0.46 13.02 -6.44
C TYR A 164 1.76 13.44 -7.16
N GLY A 165 2.77 13.85 -6.39
CA GLY A 165 4.11 14.13 -6.91
C GLY A 165 4.16 15.26 -7.95
N GLN A 166 5.10 15.16 -8.88
CA GLN A 166 5.27 16.10 -10.00
C GLN A 166 4.72 15.50 -11.31
N ALA A 167 4.35 16.37 -12.25
CA ALA A 167 3.96 15.96 -13.60
C ALA A 167 5.18 15.49 -14.40
N GLY A 168 4.99 14.52 -15.29
CA GLY A 168 6.05 14.00 -16.14
C GLY A 168 6.61 12.67 -15.65
N GLU A 169 7.44 12.06 -16.50
CA GLU A 169 8.18 10.85 -16.16
C GLU A 169 9.29 11.18 -15.14
N GLY A 170 9.46 10.28 -14.16
CA GLY A 170 10.56 10.38 -13.20
C GLY A 170 11.82 9.71 -13.73
N ARG A 171 12.94 9.98 -13.05
CA ARG A 171 14.23 9.39 -13.43
C ARG A 171 14.30 7.90 -13.14
N PHE A 172 13.73 7.48 -12.01
CA PHE A 172 13.69 6.09 -11.55
C PHE A 172 12.27 5.57 -11.46
N ILE A 173 11.32 6.42 -11.04
CA ILE A 173 9.95 6.01 -10.77
C ILE A 173 9.00 6.86 -11.60
N THR A 174 8.23 6.21 -12.47
CA THR A 174 7.09 6.85 -13.12
C THR A 174 5.82 6.11 -12.74
N ILE A 175 4.82 6.87 -12.29
CA ILE A 175 3.47 6.41 -12.01
C ILE A 175 2.62 6.83 -13.21
N TRP A 176 2.06 5.85 -13.90
CA TRP A 176 1.23 6.07 -15.06
C TRP A 176 -0.22 6.11 -14.62
N VAL A 177 -0.85 7.28 -14.71
CA VAL A 177 -2.17 7.52 -14.14
C VAL A 177 -3.21 7.66 -15.25
N LYS A 178 -4.26 6.84 -15.17
CA LYS A 178 -5.51 7.06 -15.87
C LYS A 178 -6.64 7.20 -14.83
N PRO A 179 -7.05 8.43 -14.50
CA PRO A 179 -7.90 8.72 -13.35
C PRO A 179 -9.23 7.94 -13.40
N GLY A 180 -9.61 7.32 -12.28
CA GLY A 180 -10.84 6.53 -12.17
C GLY A 180 -10.80 5.15 -12.84
N GLU A 181 -9.79 4.86 -13.66
CA GLU A 181 -9.71 3.61 -14.42
C GLU A 181 -8.53 2.72 -13.98
N HIS A 182 -7.29 3.20 -14.13
CA HIS A 182 -6.11 2.36 -13.91
C HIS A 182 -4.89 3.18 -13.48
N VAL A 183 -4.01 2.56 -12.70
CA VAL A 183 -2.70 3.12 -12.37
C VAL A 183 -1.68 1.97 -12.29
N PHE A 184 -0.48 2.23 -12.77
CA PHE A 184 0.64 1.29 -12.68
C PHE A 184 1.95 2.06 -12.62
N MET A 185 3.07 1.36 -12.44
CA MET A 185 4.38 2.01 -12.29
C MET A 185 5.41 1.43 -13.25
N THR A 186 6.38 2.26 -13.64
CA THR A 186 7.66 1.81 -14.16
C THR A 186 8.76 2.20 -13.19
N ILE A 187 9.58 1.23 -12.80
CA ILE A 187 10.61 1.35 -11.78
C ILE A 187 11.93 0.94 -12.42
N CYS A 188 12.84 1.89 -12.58
CA CYS A 188 14.06 1.74 -13.38
C CYS A 188 13.75 1.18 -14.79
N GLY A 189 12.63 1.62 -15.39
CA GLY A 189 12.16 1.18 -16.71
C GLY A 189 11.39 -0.15 -16.73
N LEU A 190 11.39 -0.96 -15.66
CA LEU A 190 10.61 -2.19 -15.60
C LEU A 190 9.19 -1.93 -15.08
N ARG A 191 8.19 -2.50 -15.74
CA ARG A 191 6.79 -2.26 -15.41
C ARG A 191 6.32 -3.14 -14.24
N LEU A 192 5.68 -2.53 -13.26
CA LEU A 192 4.87 -3.16 -12.22
C LEU A 192 3.39 -2.86 -12.48
N ASP A 193 2.59 -3.86 -12.81
CA ASP A 193 1.21 -3.67 -13.28
C ASP A 193 0.32 -4.86 -12.94
N THR A 194 -0.92 -4.57 -12.53
CA THR A 194 -1.98 -5.56 -12.29
C THR A 194 -2.70 -6.00 -13.58
N SER A 195 -2.30 -5.47 -14.73
CA SER A 195 -2.83 -5.81 -16.05
C SER A 195 -1.75 -6.37 -16.99
N GLY A 196 -2.18 -7.07 -18.03
CA GLY A 196 -1.30 -7.64 -19.05
C GLY A 196 -0.92 -9.10 -18.85
N GLY A 197 -1.67 -9.86 -18.04
CA GLY A 197 -1.61 -11.32 -17.98
C GLY A 197 -2.96 -11.93 -17.56
N LYS A 198 -2.98 -12.79 -16.54
CA LYS A 198 -4.17 -13.54 -16.12
C LYS A 198 -5.18 -12.67 -15.35
N VAL A 199 -6.47 -12.95 -15.55
CA VAL A 199 -7.55 -12.32 -14.77
C VAL A 199 -7.39 -12.67 -13.29
N GLY A 200 -7.54 -11.68 -12.41
CA GLY A 200 -7.44 -11.86 -10.96
C GLY A 200 -6.00 -11.95 -10.43
N GLU A 201 -4.98 -11.80 -11.28
CA GLU A 201 -3.60 -11.68 -10.80
C GLU A 201 -3.32 -10.25 -10.35
N GLY A 202 -2.74 -10.11 -9.16
CA GLY A 202 -2.30 -8.83 -8.62
C GLY A 202 -1.13 -8.24 -9.41
N PRO A 203 -0.38 -7.30 -8.81
CA PRO A 203 0.71 -6.65 -9.52
C PRO A 203 1.82 -7.66 -9.82
N ARG A 204 2.34 -7.61 -11.05
CA ARG A 204 3.49 -8.40 -11.48
C ARG A 204 4.52 -7.50 -12.11
N TRP A 205 5.78 -7.90 -12.01
CA TRP A 205 6.81 -7.43 -12.91
C TRP A 205 6.51 -7.89 -14.34
N ARG A 206 6.65 -6.98 -15.29
CA ARG A 206 6.30 -7.21 -16.69
C ARG A 206 7.41 -6.69 -17.59
N THR A 207 7.91 -7.58 -18.44
CA THR A 207 8.84 -7.23 -19.52
C THR A 207 8.12 -6.83 -20.80
N LYS A 208 6.90 -7.34 -21.02
CA LYS A 208 6.10 -7.01 -22.21
C LYS A 208 5.62 -5.56 -22.12
N GLY A 209 5.83 -4.79 -23.19
CA GLY A 209 5.31 -3.42 -23.29
C GLY A 209 3.79 -3.33 -23.21
N ARG A 210 3.28 -2.10 -23.05
CA ARG A 210 1.85 -1.78 -23.16
C ARG A 210 1.66 -0.42 -23.83
N SER A 211 0.44 -0.17 -24.28
CA SER A 211 0.04 1.19 -24.63
C SER A 211 -0.07 2.07 -23.37
N TYR A 212 0.45 3.29 -23.50
CA TYR A 212 0.32 4.38 -22.54
C TYR A 212 -0.80 5.37 -22.93
N ALA A 213 -1.59 5.07 -23.96
CA ALA A 213 -2.67 5.95 -24.40
C ALA A 213 -3.67 6.24 -23.26
N GLY A 214 -3.91 7.53 -23.03
CA GLY A 214 -4.77 8.02 -21.94
C GLY A 214 -4.15 7.98 -20.55
N PHE A 215 -2.91 7.52 -20.40
CA PHE A 215 -2.15 7.68 -19.17
C PHE A 215 -1.33 8.96 -19.24
N PHE A 216 -1.31 9.72 -18.14
CA PHE A 216 -0.32 10.77 -17.96
C PHE A 216 0.65 10.38 -16.85
N PRO A 217 1.95 10.65 -17.04
CA PRO A 217 2.97 10.28 -16.09
C PRO A 217 3.02 11.27 -14.91
N ARG A 218 3.28 10.72 -13.72
CA ARG A 218 3.60 11.41 -12.48
C ARG A 218 4.81 10.76 -11.82
N HIS A 219 5.55 11.48 -11.00
CA HIS A 219 6.66 10.89 -10.23
C HIS A 219 6.79 11.50 -8.83
N PRO A 220 7.33 10.76 -7.85
CA PRO A 220 7.67 11.32 -6.54
C PRO A 220 8.72 12.44 -6.67
N PHE A 221 8.62 13.47 -5.84
CA PHE A 221 9.57 14.60 -5.87
C PHE A 221 11.02 14.12 -5.75
N GLY A 222 11.87 14.54 -6.69
CA GLY A 222 13.30 14.23 -6.68
C GLY A 222 13.68 12.81 -7.12
N LEU A 223 12.74 12.04 -7.71
CA LEU A 223 12.95 10.66 -8.19
C LEU A 223 12.51 10.43 -9.64
#